data_AF-A0A5B7A438-F1
#
_entry.id   AF-A0A5B7A438-F1
#
_cell.length_a   1.000
_cell.length_b   1.000
_cell.length_c   1.000
_cell.angle_alpha   90.00
_cell.angle_beta   90.00
_cell.angle_gamma   90.00
#
_symmetry.space_group_name_H-M   'P 1'
#
loop_
_entity.id
_entity.type
_entity.pdbx_description
1 polymer ?
#
loop_
_entity_poly.entity_id
_entity_poly.type
_entity_poly.pdbx_seq_one_letter_code
_entity_poly.pdbx_strand_id
1 'polypeptide(L)'
;GIFSEQFTETKAPNDVNKMSHLHFYFHDNVSGENPTAMMIAGQKNMFASTLMADDPLTESPEPGSKLVGRAQGIYALASQHDVGLLVVMNFAFLEGQYNG
;
A
#
# COMPACT_ATOMS: atom_id res chain seq x y z
N GLY A 1 -2.50 10.39 -11.45
CA GLY A 1 -1.46 11.40 -11.13
C GLY A 1 -0.14 10.92 -11.69
N ILE A 2 0.94 11.68 -11.60
CA ILE A 2 2.28 11.15 -11.92
C ILE A 2 2.74 10.31 -10.71
N PHE A 3 3.31 9.12 -10.95
CA PHE A 3 3.64 8.18 -9.86
C PHE A 3 4.64 8.74 -8.84
N SER A 4 5.65 9.49 -9.30
CA SER A 4 6.69 10.05 -8.44
C SER A 4 7.15 11.42 -8.90
N GLU A 5 7.24 12.36 -7.95
CA GLU A 5 7.80 13.70 -8.13
C GLU A 5 8.84 13.98 -7.03
N GLN A 6 9.95 14.64 -7.38
CA GLN A 6 11.03 15.00 -6.45
C GLN A 6 11.07 16.49 -6.16
N PHE A 7 11.28 16.83 -4.89
CA PHE A 7 11.47 18.19 -4.43
C PHE A 7 12.83 18.30 -3.74
N THR A 8 13.53 19.41 -4.01
CA THR A 8 14.77 19.76 -3.30
C THR A 8 14.46 20.91 -2.34
N GLU A 9 14.60 20.66 -1.03
CA GLU A 9 14.53 21.72 -0.04
C GLU A 9 15.96 22.15 0.33
N THR A 10 16.30 23.39 0.03
CA THR A 10 17.67 23.89 0.22
C THR A 10 17.85 24.37 1.66
N LYS A 11 18.46 23.53 2.51
CA LYS A 11 19.23 24.00 3.67
C LYS A 11 20.71 24.08 3.28
N ALA A 12 21.54 24.72 4.11
CA ALA A 12 22.96 25.02 3.87
C ALA A 12 23.70 23.92 3.06
N PRO A 13 24.72 24.24 2.25
CA PRO A 13 25.25 23.41 1.14
C PRO A 13 25.66 21.95 1.44
N ASN A 14 25.65 21.52 2.71
CA ASN A 14 25.91 20.14 3.14
C ASN A 14 24.65 19.38 3.63
N ASP A 15 23.47 19.99 3.72
CA ASP A 15 22.22 19.41 4.23
C ASP A 15 21.07 19.56 3.21
N VAL A 16 21.21 18.93 2.03
CA VAL A 16 20.08 18.82 1.09
C VAL A 16 19.23 17.62 1.49
N ASN A 17 18.10 17.88 2.16
CA ASN A 17 17.07 16.86 2.37
C ASN A 17 16.32 16.64 1.05
N LYS A 18 16.41 15.41 0.51
CA LYS A 18 15.61 15.00 -0.66
C LYS A 18 14.22 14.60 -0.16
N MET A 19 13.18 15.23 -0.71
CA MET A 19 11.79 14.88 -0.46
C MET A 19 11.19 14.29 -1.74
N SER A 20 10.28 13.33 -1.59
CA SER A 20 9.54 12.77 -2.73
C SER A 20 8.07 12.61 -2.42
N HIS A 21 7.26 12.98 -3.39
CA HIS A 21 5.83 12.74 -3.39
C HIS A 21 5.56 11.52 -4.26
N LEU A 22 4.97 10.49 -3.66
CA LEU A 22 4.52 9.29 -4.34
C LEU A 22 3.00 9.29 -4.39
N HIS A 23 2.44 9.08 -5.57
CA HIS A 23 1.00 8.99 -5.77
C HIS A 23 0.68 7.72 -6.56
N PHE A 24 -0.05 6.82 -5.91
CA PHE A 24 -0.47 5.54 -6.47
C PHE A 24 -1.81 5.11 -5.85
N TYR A 25 -2.42 4.09 -6.43
CA TYR A 25 -3.68 3.50 -6.00
C TYR A 25 -3.44 2.07 -5.53
N PHE A 26 -3.95 1.75 -4.33
CA PHE A 26 -3.84 0.45 -3.69
C PHE A 26 -5.17 -0.30 -3.85
N HIS A 27 -5.13 -1.55 -4.33
CA HIS A 27 -6.32 -2.34 -4.67
C HIS A 27 -6.43 -3.61 -3.82
N ASP A 28 -7.18 -3.53 -2.71
CA ASP A 28 -7.45 -4.66 -1.82
C ASP A 28 -8.58 -5.54 -2.37
N ASN A 29 -8.21 -6.65 -3.00
CA ASN A 29 -9.18 -7.59 -3.58
C ASN A 29 -9.40 -8.78 -2.66
N VAL A 30 -10.38 -8.66 -1.76
CA VAL A 30 -10.75 -9.72 -0.80
C VAL A 30 -11.68 -10.80 -1.38
N SER A 31 -12.08 -10.69 -2.65
CA SER A 31 -13.01 -11.61 -3.31
C SER A 31 -12.82 -11.59 -4.84
N GLY A 32 -13.53 -12.48 -5.56
CA GLY A 32 -13.43 -12.62 -7.02
C GLY A 32 -12.61 -13.84 -7.43
N GLU A 33 -12.27 -13.92 -8.72
CA GLU A 33 -11.56 -15.07 -9.29
C GLU A 33 -10.11 -15.17 -8.79
N ASN A 34 -9.45 -14.02 -8.57
CA ASN A 34 -8.06 -13.93 -8.14
C ASN A 34 -7.92 -12.94 -6.98
N PRO A 35 -8.32 -13.31 -5.75
CA PRO A 35 -8.18 -12.45 -4.58
C PRO A 35 -6.69 -12.19 -4.27
N THR A 36 -6.39 -10.98 -3.83
CA THR A 36 -5.03 -10.53 -3.46
C THR A 36 -4.86 -10.36 -1.94
N ALA A 37 -5.97 -10.40 -1.19
CA ALA A 37 -5.97 -10.46 0.27
C ALA A 37 -6.79 -11.65 0.76
N MET A 38 -6.24 -12.40 1.71
CA MET A 38 -6.85 -13.61 2.26
C MET A 38 -6.88 -13.59 3.78
N MET A 39 -8.00 -13.97 4.37
CA MET A 39 -8.12 -14.12 5.83
C MET A 39 -7.29 -15.30 6.33
N ILE A 40 -6.34 -15.02 7.23
CA ILE A 40 -5.44 -16.02 7.82
C ILE A 40 -5.78 -16.32 9.28
N ALA A 41 -6.58 -15.47 9.94
CA ALA A 41 -7.12 -15.69 11.28
C ALA A 41 -8.44 -14.93 11.48
N GLY A 42 -9.36 -15.50 12.26
CA GLY A 42 -10.68 -14.91 12.59
C GLY A 42 -11.86 -15.81 12.16
N GLN A 43 -12.89 -15.96 13.01
CA GLN A 43 -14.01 -16.88 12.74
C GLN A 43 -15.39 -16.50 13.34
N LYS A 44 -15.53 -15.41 14.11
CA LYS A 44 -16.80 -15.16 14.85
C LYS A 44 -17.23 -13.70 14.95
N ASN A 45 -16.28 -12.82 15.21
CA ASN A 45 -16.43 -11.37 15.11
C ASN A 45 -15.37 -10.85 14.13
N MET A 46 -15.65 -9.70 13.51
CA MET A 46 -14.67 -9.10 12.60
C MET A 46 -13.45 -8.58 13.37
N PHE A 47 -13.59 -8.22 14.64
CA PHE A 47 -12.45 -7.85 15.50
C PHE A 47 -11.39 -8.97 15.55
N ALA A 48 -10.13 -8.57 15.42
CA ALA A 48 -8.95 -9.43 15.30
C ALA A 48 -8.88 -10.31 14.03
N SER A 49 -9.89 -10.26 13.14
CA SER A 49 -9.75 -10.89 11.83
C SER A 49 -8.56 -10.26 11.11
N THR A 50 -7.65 -11.11 10.67
CA THR A 50 -6.36 -10.72 10.10
C THR A 50 -6.28 -11.27 8.69
N LEU A 51 -5.92 -10.39 7.75
CA LEU A 51 -5.75 -10.71 6.36
C LEU A 51 -4.26 -10.58 5.98
N MET A 52 -3.79 -11.52 5.17
CA MET A 52 -2.50 -11.45 4.49
C MET A 52 -2.74 -10.92 3.08
N ALA A 53 -2.02 -9.87 2.72
CA ALA A 53 -2.22 -9.13 1.49
C ALA A 53 -0.93 -9.11 0.66
N ASP A 54 -1.11 -9.28 -0.64
CA ASP A 54 -0.15 -8.97 -1.70
C ASP A 54 -0.92 -8.21 -2.78
N ASP A 55 -1.15 -6.91 -2.58
CA ASP A 55 -2.07 -6.10 -3.39
C ASP A 55 -1.31 -5.29 -4.46
N PRO A 56 -1.87 -5.13 -5.68
CA PRO A 56 -1.24 -4.31 -6.70
C PRO A 56 -1.32 -2.81 -6.37
N LEU A 57 -0.26 -2.09 -6.70
CA LEU A 57 -0.22 -0.62 -6.73
C LEU A 57 -0.21 -0.13 -8.18
N THR A 58 -1.07 0.82 -8.53
CA THR A 58 -1.18 1.34 -9.90
C THR A 58 -1.10 2.87 -10.00
N GLU A 59 -0.82 3.41 -11.19
CA GLU A 59 -0.73 4.86 -11.44
C GLU A 59 -2.08 5.58 -11.42
N SER A 60 -3.18 4.86 -11.67
CA SER A 60 -4.53 5.40 -11.70
C SER A 60 -5.53 4.45 -11.02
N PRO A 61 -6.77 4.90 -10.69
CA PRO A 61 -7.75 4.08 -9.97
C PRO A 61 -8.23 2.85 -10.75
N GLU A 62 -8.01 2.77 -12.07
CA GLU A 62 -8.46 1.66 -12.89
C GLU A 62 -7.59 0.41 -12.63
N PRO A 63 -8.17 -0.78 -12.35
CA PRO A 63 -7.40 -1.99 -12.04
C PRO A 63 -6.46 -2.47 -13.15
N GLY A 64 -6.77 -2.14 -14.42
CA GLY A 64 -5.95 -2.46 -15.58
C GLY A 64 -4.90 -1.40 -15.93
N SER A 65 -4.78 -0.34 -15.12
CA SER A 65 -3.75 0.68 -15.31
C SER A 65 -2.36 0.15 -14.98
N LYS A 66 -1.34 0.96 -15.29
CA LYS A 66 0.05 0.54 -15.15
C LYS A 66 0.38 0.17 -13.70
N LEU A 67 0.89 -1.03 -13.52
CA LEU A 67 1.40 -1.54 -12.24
C LEU A 67 2.74 -0.87 -11.90
N VAL A 68 2.83 -0.27 -10.72
CA VAL A 68 4.03 0.44 -10.24
C VAL A 68 4.67 -0.20 -9.02
N GLY A 69 3.97 -1.11 -8.37
CA GLY A 69 4.44 -1.74 -7.14
C GLY A 69 3.47 -2.78 -6.61
N ARG A 70 3.82 -3.34 -5.45
CA ARG A 70 2.97 -4.20 -4.65
C ARG A 70 3.01 -3.79 -3.18
N ALA A 71 1.89 -3.99 -2.52
CA ALA A 71 1.72 -3.70 -1.11
C ALA A 71 1.57 -5.02 -0.37
N GLN A 72 2.57 -5.37 0.44
CA GLN A 72 2.79 -6.71 0.94
C GLN A 72 2.87 -6.72 2.46
N GLY A 73 2.01 -7.51 3.11
CA GLY A 73 2.00 -7.62 4.55
C GLY A 73 0.68 -8.11 5.11
N ILE A 74 0.29 -7.56 6.25
CA ILE A 74 -0.95 -7.91 6.93
C ILE A 74 -1.74 -6.66 7.31
N TYR A 75 -3.06 -6.82 7.37
CA TYR A 75 -3.91 -5.89 8.10
C TYR A 75 -4.91 -6.65 8.97
N ALA A 76 -5.27 -6.05 10.09
CA ALA A 76 -6.21 -6.63 11.04
C ALA A 76 -7.26 -5.62 11.49
N LEU A 77 -8.48 -6.09 11.69
CA LEU A 77 -9.56 -5.29 12.28
C LEU A 77 -9.28 -5.08 13.77
N ALA A 78 -8.83 -3.87 14.11
CA ALA A 78 -8.24 -3.53 15.39
C ALA A 78 -9.20 -2.82 16.36
N SER A 79 -10.39 -2.42 15.92
CA SER A 79 -11.40 -1.77 16.78
C SER A 79 -12.55 -2.71 17.10
N GLN A 80 -13.00 -2.66 18.36
CA GLN A 80 -14.12 -3.47 18.86
C GLN A 80 -15.49 -2.82 18.62
N HIS A 81 -15.53 -1.50 18.45
CA HIS A 81 -16.77 -0.72 18.39
C HIS A 81 -17.01 -0.09 17.02
N ASP A 82 -15.93 0.10 16.25
CA ASP A 82 -15.94 0.71 14.93
C ASP A 82 -15.09 -0.13 13.95
N VAL A 83 -15.16 0.18 12.66
CA VAL A 83 -14.20 -0.38 11.69
C VAL A 83 -12.90 0.42 11.78
N GLY A 84 -11.82 -0.25 12.16
CA GLY A 84 -10.48 0.34 12.17
C GLY A 84 -9.44 -0.73 11.85
N LEU A 85 -8.44 -0.40 11.05
CA LEU A 85 -7.40 -1.32 10.62
C LEU A 85 -6.05 -0.99 11.29
N LEU A 86 -5.37 -2.00 11.80
CA LEU A 86 -3.92 -1.97 11.98
C LEU A 86 -3.30 -2.51 10.70
N VAL A 87 -2.44 -1.72 10.04
CA VAL A 87 -1.78 -2.09 8.79
C VAL A 87 -0.27 -2.20 9.05
N VAL A 88 0.30 -3.36 8.73
CA VAL A 88 1.75 -3.62 8.79
C VAL A 88 2.15 -4.13 7.42
N MET A 89 2.74 -3.25 6.62
CA MET A 89 2.88 -3.48 5.18
C MET A 89 4.10 -2.77 4.61
N ASN A 90 4.77 -3.44 3.66
CA ASN A 90 5.78 -2.86 2.81
C ASN A 90 5.17 -2.43 1.48
N PHE A 91 5.64 -1.34 0.91
CA PHE A 91 5.37 -0.97 -0.48
C PHE A 91 6.64 -1.25 -1.30
N ALA A 92 6.63 -2.35 -2.04
CA ALA A 92 7.73 -2.77 -2.92
C ALA A 92 7.46 -2.23 -4.32
N PHE A 93 8.23 -1.24 -4.77
CA PHE A 93 8.02 -0.62 -6.07
C PHE A 93 8.80 -1.37 -7.16
N LEU A 94 8.23 -1.47 -8.36
CA LEU A 94 8.77 -2.30 -9.44
C LEU A 94 9.59 -1.50 -10.47
N GLU A 95 9.55 -0.18 -10.39
CA GLU A 95 10.13 0.70 -11.41
C GLU A 95 10.51 2.07 -10.87
N GLY A 96 11.17 2.86 -11.72
CA GLY A 96 11.69 4.17 -11.37
C GLY A 96 12.84 4.10 -10.37
N GLN A 97 13.13 5.24 -9.75
CA GLN A 97 14.23 5.38 -8.80
C GLN A 97 14.02 4.66 -7.46
N TYR A 98 12.79 4.23 -7.20
CA TYR A 98 12.40 3.54 -5.97
C TYR A 98 12.20 2.04 -6.18
N ASN A 99 12.60 1.51 -7.34
CA ASN A 99 12.56 0.07 -7.59
C ASN A 99 13.35 -0.68 -6.51
N GLY A 100 12.65 -1.54 -5.78
CA GLY A 100 13.16 -2.22 -4.58
C GLY A 100 12.06 -2.50 -3.56
#